data_AF-A0A8J5IL72-F1
#
_entry.id   AF-A0A8J5IL72-F1
#
_cell.length_a   1.000
_cell.length_b   1.000
_cell.length_c   1.000
_cell.angle_alpha   90.00
_cell.angle_beta   90.00
_cell.angle_gamma   90.00
#
_symmetry.space_group_name_H-M   'P 1'
#
loop_
_entity.id
_entity.type
_entity.pdbx_description
1 polymer ?
#
loop_
_entity_poly.entity_id
_entity_poly.type
_entity_poly.pdbx_seq_one_letter_code
_entity_poly.pdbx_strand_id
1 'polypeptide(L)'
;MLDGLKDKSTNYIAVFATLMHDGRFQEVLLGFSPPLDEKKYTAQAHRDLTAFILGIYKKKLSNITVLIGDNCPTNTATTDLLGVPLLGCARHKLSLALKKFIKEQVGAEAAID
;
A
#
# COMPACT_ATOMS: atom_id res chain seq x y z
N MET A 1 -0.43 -3.69 5.86
CA MET A 1 -0.38 -3.50 4.40
C MET A 1 -1.35 -2.41 3.99
N LEU A 2 -0.98 -1.56 3.02
CA LEU A 2 -1.88 -0.63 2.35
C LEU A 2 -2.05 -1.09 0.91
N ASP A 3 -3.29 -1.09 0.45
CA ASP A 3 -3.62 -1.32 -0.96
C ASP A 3 -4.59 -0.28 -1.48
N GLY A 4 -4.37 0.17 -2.71
CA GLY A 4 -5.17 1.19 -3.37
C GLY A 4 -6.06 0.56 -4.42
N LEU A 5 -7.37 0.78 -4.32
CA LEU A 5 -8.34 0.36 -5.34
C LEU A 5 -9.04 1.59 -5.91
N LYS A 6 -9.22 1.65 -7.23
CA LYS A 6 -10.07 2.67 -7.86
C LYS A 6 -11.31 2.01 -8.45
N ASP A 7 -12.49 2.46 -8.02
CA ASP A 7 -13.76 2.14 -8.68
C ASP A 7 -14.34 3.42 -9.26
N LYS A 8 -14.40 3.50 -10.60
CA LYS A 8 -14.84 4.68 -11.36
C LYS A 8 -14.13 5.96 -10.92
N SER A 9 -14.84 6.84 -10.20
CA SER A 9 -14.36 8.13 -9.72
C SER A 9 -13.81 8.08 -8.30
N THR A 10 -14.04 7.00 -7.56
CA THR A 10 -13.69 6.89 -6.15
C THR A 10 -12.46 6.01 -6.00
N ASN A 11 -11.44 6.48 -5.28
CA ASN A 11 -10.36 5.61 -4.86
C ASN A 11 -10.52 5.28 -3.37
N TYR A 12 -10.25 4.02 -3.09
CA TYR A 12 -10.36 3.39 -1.79
C TYR A 12 -8.98 3.00 -1.33
N ILE A 13 -8.79 3.03 -0.03
CA ILE A 13 -7.59 2.57 0.64
C ILE A 13 -8.02 1.42 1.54
N ALA A 14 -7.45 0.25 1.29
CA ALA A 14 -7.55 -0.90 2.15
C ALA A 14 -6.39 -0.87 3.15
N VAL A 15 -6.71 -0.96 4.44
CA VAL A 15 -5.72 -1.06 5.52
C VAL A 15 -5.82 -2.45 6.13
N PHE A 16 -4.74 -3.22 6.03
CA PHE A 16 -4.64 -4.54 6.65
C PHE A 16 -3.61 -4.51 7.78
N ALA A 17 -3.92 -5.23 8.87
CA ALA A 17 -2.93 -5.63 9.85
C ALA A 17 -2.29 -6.93 9.41
N THR A 18 -0.96 -6.92 9.33
CA THR A 18 -0.16 -8.10 9.03
C THR A 18 0.62 -8.45 10.30
N LEU A 19 0.29 -9.57 10.94
CA LEU A 19 0.79 -9.90 12.28
C LEU A 19 1.03 -11.40 12.45
N MET A 20 1.90 -11.73 13.40
CA MET A 20 2.11 -13.10 13.86
C MET A 20 1.27 -13.32 15.12
N HIS A 21 0.34 -14.26 15.08
CA HIS A 21 -0.47 -14.67 16.23
C HIS A 21 -0.34 -16.18 16.41
N ASP A 22 0.08 -16.62 17.60
CA ASP A 22 0.32 -18.03 17.92
C ASP A 22 1.22 -18.77 16.91
N GLY A 23 2.30 -18.10 16.49
CA GLY A 23 3.25 -18.65 15.52
C GLY A 23 2.70 -18.74 14.09
N ARG A 24 1.49 -18.26 13.83
CA ARG A 24 0.89 -18.22 12.49
C ARG A 24 0.86 -16.81 11.96
N PHE A 25 1.22 -16.69 10.68
CA PHE A 25 1.03 -15.46 9.94
C PHE A 25 -0.47 -15.23 9.73
N GLN A 26 -0.93 -14.01 10.03
CA GLN A 26 -2.30 -13.58 9.79
C GLN A 26 -2.30 -12.22 9.10
N GLU A 27 -3.21 -12.08 8.15
CA GLU A 27 -3.53 -10.82 7.51
C GLU A 27 -5.02 -10.54 7.71
N VAL A 28 -5.32 -9.39 8.30
CA VAL A 28 -6.69 -9.02 8.69
C VAL A 28 -7.01 -7.65 8.11
N LEU A 29 -8.09 -7.55 7.33
CA LEU A 29 -8.61 -6.27 6.86
C LEU A 29 -9.13 -5.48 8.06
N LEU A 30 -8.49 -4.36 8.37
CA LEU A 30 -8.93 -3.45 9.43
C LEU A 30 -9.93 -2.42 8.92
N GLY A 31 -9.83 -2.04 7.65
CA GLY A 31 -10.76 -1.07 7.07
C GLY A 31 -10.57 -0.93 5.58
N PHE A 32 -11.65 -0.57 4.90
CA PHE A 32 -11.71 -0.33 3.48
C PHE A 32 -12.62 0.88 3.24
N SER A 33 -12.03 2.02 2.90
CA SER A 33 -12.74 3.29 2.82
C SER A 33 -12.04 4.22 1.85
N PRO A 34 -12.75 5.18 1.23
CA PRO A 34 -12.12 6.35 0.67
C PRO A 34 -11.30 7.10 1.74
N PRO A 35 -10.32 7.93 1.33
CA PRO A 35 -9.67 8.86 2.25
C PRO A 35 -10.69 9.80 2.88
N LEU A 36 -10.38 10.32 4.06
CA LEU A 36 -11.26 11.25 4.79
C LEU A 36 -11.63 12.50 3.96
N ASP A 37 -10.73 12.93 3.08
CA ASP A 37 -11.00 13.89 2.02
C ASP A 37 -10.90 13.17 0.68
N GLU A 38 -12.04 12.83 0.07
CA GLU A 38 -12.12 12.03 -1.15
C GLU A 38 -11.44 12.68 -2.37
N LYS A 39 -11.10 13.98 -2.28
CA LYS A 39 -10.37 14.72 -3.33
C LYS A 39 -8.85 14.65 -3.14
N LYS A 40 -8.35 14.11 -2.02
CA LYS A 40 -6.93 14.04 -1.69
C LYS A 40 -6.47 12.61 -1.47
N TYR A 41 -5.61 12.14 -2.37
CA TYR A 41 -4.90 10.85 -2.30
C TYR A 41 -3.43 11.05 -1.93
N THR A 42 -3.19 11.97 -1.00
CA THR A 42 -1.84 12.31 -0.57
C THR A 42 -1.35 11.30 0.47
N ALA A 43 -0.03 11.26 0.66
CA ALA A 43 0.58 10.47 1.73
C ALA A 43 0.01 10.81 3.12
N GLN A 44 -0.35 12.09 3.34
CA GLN A 44 -1.00 12.55 4.55
C GLN A 44 -2.39 11.96 4.72
N ALA A 45 -3.20 11.93 3.65
CA ALA A 45 -4.53 11.33 3.69
C ALA A 45 -4.47 9.82 3.99
N HIS A 46 -3.49 9.11 3.42
CA HIS A 46 -3.23 7.70 3.74
C HIS A 46 -2.86 7.50 5.22
N ARG A 47 -1.96 8.34 5.75
CA ARG A 47 -1.56 8.33 7.16
C ARG A 47 -2.76 8.58 8.09
N ASP A 48 -3.57 9.59 7.79
CA ASP A 48 -4.66 10.02 8.67
C ASP A 48 -5.80 9.01 8.68
N LEU A 49 -6.14 8.43 7.52
CA LEU A 49 -7.07 7.30 7.45
C LEU A 49 -6.54 6.09 8.23
N THR A 50 -5.24 5.77 8.10
CA THR A 50 -4.63 4.67 8.86
C THR A 50 -4.70 4.92 10.36
N ALA A 51 -4.42 6.16 10.81
CA ALA A 51 -4.50 6.55 12.20
C ALA A 51 -5.94 6.42 12.74
N PHE A 52 -6.93 6.86 11.95
CA PHE A 52 -8.34 6.74 12.27
C PHE A 52 -8.76 5.27 12.44
N ILE A 53 -8.44 4.42 11.45
CA ILE A 53 -8.77 2.99 11.49
C ILE A 53 -8.12 2.33 12.70
N LEU A 54 -6.83 2.57 12.95
CA LEU A 54 -6.14 2.02 14.12
C LEU A 54 -6.78 2.48 15.44
N GLY A 55 -7.27 3.73 15.50
CA GLY A 55 -7.98 4.27 16.65
C GLY A 55 -9.23 3.47 17.02
N ILE A 56 -9.98 2.97 16.03
CA ILE A 56 -11.16 2.09 16.24
C ILE A 56 -10.75 0.83 17.02
N TYR A 57 -9.56 0.29 16.72
CA TYR A 57 -8.99 -0.89 17.39
C TYR A 57 -8.12 -0.56 18.61
N LYS A 58 -8.15 0.68 19.11
CA LYS A 58 -7.33 1.17 20.23
C LYS A 58 -5.82 0.99 19.98
N LYS A 59 -5.40 1.09 18.73
CA LYS A 59 -3.99 1.08 18.28
C LYS A 59 -3.56 2.48 17.85
N LYS A 60 -2.25 2.67 17.76
CA LYS A 60 -1.61 3.93 17.36
C LYS A 60 -0.70 3.70 16.15
N LEU A 61 -0.38 4.77 15.42
CA LEU A 61 0.60 4.70 14.32
C LEU A 61 1.96 4.14 14.80
N SER A 62 2.35 4.41 16.05
CA SER A 62 3.57 3.86 16.65
C SER A 62 3.57 2.34 16.83
N ASN A 63 2.44 1.66 16.63
CA ASN A 63 2.38 0.20 16.61
C ASN A 63 2.73 -0.39 15.23
N ILE A 64 2.85 0.45 14.20
CA ILE A 64 3.29 0.03 12.87
C ILE A 64 4.82 -0.10 12.91
N THR A 65 5.34 -1.26 12.55
CA THR A 65 6.78 -1.50 12.43
C THR A 65 7.27 -1.44 10.99
N VAL A 66 6.37 -1.69 10.03
CA VAL A 66 6.67 -1.74 8.60
C VAL A 66 5.40 -1.46 7.82
N LEU A 67 5.53 -0.75 6.70
CA LEU A 67 4.45 -0.61 5.72
C LEU A 67 4.68 -1.63 4.61
N ILE A 68 3.63 -2.35 4.21
CA ILE A 68 3.66 -3.27 3.07
C ILE A 68 2.75 -2.66 2.01
N GLY A 69 3.20 -2.53 0.77
CA GLY A 69 2.44 -1.91 -0.31
C GLY A 69 3.25 -1.89 -1.60
N ASP A 70 2.70 -1.36 -2.69
CA ASP A 70 3.52 -1.06 -3.86
C ASP A 70 4.50 0.10 -3.57
N ASN A 71 5.57 0.20 -4.36
CA ASN A 71 6.57 1.25 -4.20
C ASN A 71 6.14 2.56 -4.86
N CYS A 72 4.83 2.83 -4.91
CA CYS A 72 4.36 4.08 -5.50
C CYS A 72 4.86 5.28 -4.66
N PRO A 73 4.98 6.47 -5.27
CA PRO A 73 5.42 7.67 -4.57
C PRO A 73 4.58 7.98 -3.32
N THR A 74 3.28 7.74 -3.38
CA THR A 74 2.37 7.97 -2.25
C THR A 74 2.70 7.06 -1.06
N ASN A 75 2.87 5.75 -1.28
CA ASN A 75 3.19 4.81 -0.21
C ASN A 75 4.60 5.04 0.36
N THR A 76 5.55 5.43 -0.49
CA THR A 76 6.91 5.81 -0.05
C THR A 76 6.87 7.08 0.82
N ALA A 77 6.15 8.10 0.38
CA ALA A 77 5.97 9.31 1.19
C ALA A 77 5.18 9.03 2.48
N THR A 78 4.23 8.08 2.47
CA THR A 78 3.54 7.65 3.70
C THR A 78 4.51 6.96 4.66
N THR A 79 5.44 6.12 4.17
CA THR A 79 6.47 5.54 5.04
C THR A 79 7.38 6.59 5.65
N ASP A 80 7.76 7.62 4.89
CA ASP A 80 8.57 8.72 5.41
C ASP A 80 7.85 9.46 6.54
N LEU A 81 6.54 9.71 6.38
CA LEU A 81 5.71 10.33 7.42
C LEU A 81 5.51 9.45 8.67
N LEU A 82 5.55 8.13 8.51
CA LEU A 82 5.42 7.16 9.59
C LEU A 82 6.77 6.83 10.27
N GLY A 83 7.90 7.09 9.59
CA GLY A 83 9.24 6.73 10.06
C GLY A 83 9.49 5.22 10.05
N VAL A 84 8.85 4.47 9.15
CA VAL A 84 8.96 2.99 9.07
C VAL A 84 9.41 2.56 7.68
N PRO A 85 10.09 1.41 7.52
CA PRO A 85 10.49 0.93 6.21
C PRO A 85 9.29 0.51 5.33
N LEU A 86 9.49 0.56 4.01
CA LEU A 86 8.54 0.04 3.00
C LEU A 86 8.98 -1.35 2.53
N LEU A 87 8.10 -2.34 2.72
CA LEU A 87 8.20 -3.65 2.08
C LEU A 87 7.38 -3.66 0.79
N GLY A 88 8.07 -3.48 -0.32
CA GLY A 88 7.46 -3.46 -1.65
C GLY A 88 6.76 -4.77 -2.02
N CYS A 89 5.59 -4.65 -2.63
CA CYS A 89 4.77 -5.76 -3.12
C CYS A 89 5.53 -6.60 -4.16
N ALA A 90 5.54 -7.93 -3.96
CA ALA A 90 6.24 -8.88 -4.84
C ALA A 90 5.70 -8.84 -6.28
N ARG A 91 4.38 -8.65 -6.45
CA ARG A 91 3.75 -8.52 -7.77
C ARG A 91 4.27 -7.32 -8.54
N HIS A 92 4.45 -6.19 -7.87
CA HIS A 92 4.98 -4.98 -8.50
C HIS A 92 6.45 -5.17 -8.91
N LYS A 93 7.26 -5.77 -8.03
CA LYS A 93 8.64 -6.15 -8.35
C LYS A 93 8.72 -7.11 -9.54
N LEU A 94 7.82 -8.09 -9.61
CA LEU A 94 7.72 -9.02 -10.74
C LEU A 94 7.31 -8.30 -12.04
N SER A 95 6.32 -7.40 -11.98
CA SER A 95 5.91 -6.62 -13.15
C SER A 95 7.05 -5.73 -13.67
N LEU A 96 7.80 -5.08 -12.79
CA LEU A 96 8.99 -4.31 -13.17
C LEU A 96 10.07 -5.20 -13.81
N ALA A 97 10.32 -6.38 -13.23
CA ALA A 97 11.28 -7.33 -13.78
C ALA A 97 10.85 -7.82 -15.17
N LEU A 98 9.57 -8.15 -15.36
CA LEU A 98 9.00 -8.56 -16.64
C LEU A 98 9.07 -7.45 -17.68
N LYS A 99 8.71 -6.21 -17.33
CA LYS A 99 8.83 -5.06 -18.25
C LYS A 99 10.27 -4.84 -18.69
N LYS A 100 11.23 -4.96 -17.78
CA LYS A 100 12.66 -4.87 -18.10
C LYS A 100 13.09 -6.00 -19.03
N PHE A 101 12.71 -7.24 -18.72
CA PHE A 101 13.02 -8.41 -19.54
C PHE A 101 12.46 -8.30 -20.97
N ILE A 102 11.20 -7.86 -21.11
CA ILE A 102 10.55 -7.68 -22.40
C ILE A 102 11.22 -6.56 -23.21
N LYS A 103 11.58 -5.44 -22.57
CA LYS A 103 12.30 -4.33 -23.23
C LYS A 103 13.67 -4.74 -23.77
N GLU A 104 14.29 -5.77 -23.18
CA GLU A 104 15.55 -6.33 -23.65
C GLU A 104 15.37 -7.31 -24.84
N GLN A 105 14.13 -7.65 -25.22
CA GLN A 105 13.82 -8.49 -26.39
C GLN A 105 13.58 -7.63 -27.64
N VAL A 106 14.17 -8.05 -28.77
CA VAL A 106 14.00 -7.37 -30.07
C VAL A 106 12.55 -7.52 -30.55
N GLY A 107 11.88 -6.40 -30.86
CA GLY A 107 10.54 -6.36 -31.45
C GLY A 107 9.37 -6.46 -30.46
N ALA A 108 9.64 -6.33 -29.15
CA ALA A 108 8.62 -6.48 -28.10
C ALA A 108 8.06 -5.17 -27.54
N GLU A 109 8.32 -4.02 -28.19
CA GLU A 109 7.88 -2.70 -27.70
C GLU A 109 6.36 -2.61 -27.53
N ALA A 110 5.59 -3.32 -28.37
CA ALA A 110 4.13 -3.34 -28.32
C ALA A 110 3.53 -4.18 -27.17
N ALA A 111 4.35 -4.94 -26.42
CA ALA A 111 3.88 -5.82 -25.34
C ALA A 111 3.97 -5.20 -23.93
N ILE A 112 4.34 -3.92 -23.82
CA ILE A 112 4.70 -3.25 -22.56
C ILE A 112 3.59 -2.32 -22.02
N ASP A 113 2.53 -2.08 -22.82
CA ASP A 113 1.38 -1.23 -22.46
C ASP A 113 0.29 -1.97 -21.66
#